data_AF-V6I009-F1
#
_entry.id   AF-V6I009-F1
#
_cell.length_a   1.000
_cell.length_b   1.000
_cell.length_c   1.000
_cell.angle_alpha   90.00
_cell.angle_beta   90.00
_cell.angle_gamma   90.00
#
_symmetry.space_group_name_H-M   'P 1'
#
loop_
_entity.id
_entity.type
_entity.pdbx_description
1 polymer ?
#
loop_
_entity_poly.entity_id
_entity_poly.type
_entity_poly.pdbx_seq_one_letter_code
_entity_poly.pdbx_strand_id
1 'polypeptide(L)'
;MSLSFAVLGSGSIGTYIGCRLSAAGNVVTLYGRERIRNELKTFGAKITDYTNKEIFLPPSSISFSYLPFERLRRRRFFSYRKVQGH
;
A
#
# COMPACT_ATOMS: atom_id res chain seq x y z
N MET A 1 -19.54 4.12 -0.40
CA MET A 1 -18.71 4.36 -1.59
C MET A 1 -17.34 3.75 -1.33
N SER A 2 -16.79 2.93 -2.24
CA SER A 2 -15.43 2.37 -2.09
C SER A 2 -14.48 3.22 -2.94
N LEU A 3 -13.43 3.75 -2.30
CA LEU A 3 -12.39 4.53 -2.97
C LEU A 3 -11.22 3.61 -3.34
N SER A 4 -10.51 3.96 -4.40
CA SER A 4 -9.32 3.24 -4.87
C SER A 4 -8.07 4.03 -4.54
N PHE A 5 -7.12 3.40 -3.84
CA PHE A 5 -5.86 4.00 -3.42
C PHE A 5 -4.66 3.22 -3.97
N ALA A 6 -3.64 3.95 -4.41
CA ALA A 6 -2.31 3.39 -4.63
C ALA A 6 -1.35 4.00 -3.61
N VAL A 7 -0.73 3.16 -2.80
CA VAL A 7 0.26 3.61 -1.81
C VAL A 7 1.65 3.39 -2.38
N LEU A 8 2.33 4.49 -2.68
CA LEU A 8 3.68 4.49 -3.23
C LEU A 8 4.69 4.53 -2.07
N GLY A 9 5.56 3.53 -1.99
CA GLY A 9 6.55 3.42 -0.91
C GLY A 9 6.06 2.60 0.27
N SER A 10 5.84 1.31 0.06
CA SER A 10 5.43 0.35 1.11
C SER A 10 6.56 0.02 2.08
N GLY A 11 7.11 1.02 2.78
CA GLY A 11 7.88 0.82 4.01
C GLY A 11 6.95 0.57 5.20
N SER A 12 7.38 0.91 6.42
CA SER A 12 6.56 0.79 7.64
C SER A 12 5.27 1.62 7.54
N ILE A 13 5.38 2.92 7.31
CA ILE A 13 4.25 3.86 7.28
C ILE A 13 3.31 3.57 6.11
N GLY A 14 3.86 3.37 4.90
CA GLY A 14 3.05 3.06 3.70
C GLY A 14 2.25 1.76 3.86
N THR A 15 2.88 0.73 4.44
CA THR A 15 2.19 -0.53 4.73
C THR A 15 1.11 -0.32 5.78
N TYR A 16 1.37 0.41 6.87
CA TYR A 16 0.38 0.73 7.89
C TYR A 16 -0.85 1.43 7.32
N ILE A 17 -0.65 2.54 6.59
CA ILE A 17 -1.75 3.32 6.00
C ILE A 17 -2.53 2.49 5.00
N GLY A 18 -1.85 1.78 4.09
CA GLY A 18 -2.53 0.96 3.10
C GLY A 18 -3.32 -0.20 3.71
N CYS A 19 -2.80 -0.82 4.77
CA CYS A 19 -3.52 -1.84 5.53
C CYS A 19 -4.74 -1.25 6.25
N ARG A 20 -4.63 -0.07 6.88
CA ARG A 20 -5.77 0.62 7.50
C ARG A 20 -6.88 0.92 6.48
N LEU A 21 -6.51 1.44 5.31
CA LEU A 21 -7.45 1.74 4.24
C LEU A 21 -8.14 0.48 3.70
N SER A 22 -7.38 -0.61 3.53
CA SER A 22 -7.91 -1.92 3.10
C SER A 22 -8.87 -2.50 4.14
N ALA A 23 -8.50 -2.47 5.43
CA ALA A 23 -9.35 -2.91 6.54
C ALA A 23 -10.66 -2.11 6.64
N ALA A 24 -10.67 -0.86 6.18
CA ALA A 24 -11.87 -0.03 6.08
C ALA A 24 -12.73 -0.32 4.83
N GLY A 25 -12.40 -1.34 4.03
CA GLY A 25 -13.17 -1.75 2.85
C GLY A 25 -12.84 -1.01 1.55
N ASN A 26 -11.72 -0.29 1.50
CA ASN A 26 -11.26 0.39 0.29
C ASN A 26 -10.40 -0.52 -0.58
N VAL A 27 -10.38 -0.26 -1.88
CA VAL A 27 -9.49 -0.97 -2.82
C VAL A 27 -8.11 -0.33 -2.71
N VAL A 28 -7.13 -1.07 -2.17
CA VAL A 28 -5.77 -0.54 -1.97
C VAL A 28 -4.75 -1.41 -2.68
N THR A 29 -3.86 -0.81 -3.47
CA THR A 29 -2.66 -1.47 -3.99
C THR A 29 -1.41 -0.85 -3.39
N LEU A 30 -0.61 -1.68 -2.72
CA LEU A 30 0.69 -1.31 -2.15
C LEU A 30 1.79 -1.42 -3.21
N TYR A 31 2.66 -0.41 -3.31
CA TYR A 31 3.82 -0.40 -4.21
C TYR A 31 5.11 -0.24 -3.43
N GLY A 32 6.00 -1.23 -3.51
CA GLY A 32 7.25 -1.20 -2.77
C GLY A 32 8.27 -2.24 -3.22
N ARG A 33 9.24 -2.51 -2.35
CA ARG A 33 10.33 -3.45 -2.61
C ARG A 33 9.82 -4.90 -2.60
N GLU A 34 10.44 -5.74 -3.43
CA GLU A 34 10.09 -7.15 -3.57
C GLU A 34 10.16 -7.93 -2.25
N ARG A 35 11.17 -7.66 -1.40
CA ARG A 35 11.26 -8.27 -0.07
C ARG A 35 9.98 -8.11 0.76
N ILE A 36 9.42 -6.90 0.77
CA ILE A 36 8.23 -6.57 1.55
C ILE A 36 6.99 -7.23 0.93
N ARG A 37 6.92 -7.29 -0.40
CA ARG A 37 5.88 -8.05 -1.09
C ARG A 37 5.87 -9.51 -0.63
N ASN A 38 7.04 -10.13 -0.58
CA ASN A 38 7.17 -11.54 -0.23
C ASN A 38 6.75 -11.77 1.22
N GLU A 39 7.20 -10.93 2.16
CA GLU A 39 6.79 -11.02 3.56
C GLU A 39 5.27 -10.89 3.72
N LEU A 40 4.65 -9.90 3.08
CA LEU A 40 3.20 -9.69 3.14
C LEU A 40 2.42 -10.81 2.45
N LYS A 41 2.97 -11.42 1.41
CA LYS A 41 2.34 -12.57 0.72
C LYS A 41 2.52 -13.89 1.47
N THR A 42 3.54 -14.01 2.30
CA THR A 42 3.76 -15.22 3.13
C THR A 42 3.00 -15.13 4.45
N PHE A 43 3.10 -14.00 5.16
CA PHE A 43 2.62 -13.88 6.55
C PHE A 43 1.37 -13.01 6.72
N GLY A 44 1.05 -12.20 5.70
CA GLY A 44 0.02 -11.16 5.83
C GLY A 44 0.58 -9.91 6.50
N ALA A 45 -0.30 -9.05 7.01
CA ALA A 45 0.08 -7.86 7.76
C ALA A 45 -0.59 -7.86 9.12
N LYS A 46 0.22 -7.77 10.17
CA LYS A 46 -0.23 -7.32 11.49
C LYS A 46 0.18 -5.86 11.65
N ILE A 47 -0.79 -4.98 11.80
CA ILE A 47 -0.55 -3.57 12.07
C ILE A 47 -1.07 -3.24 13.47
N THR A 48 -0.29 -2.46 14.21
CA THR A 48 -0.64 -2.00 15.55
C THR A 48 -0.48 -0.48 15.58
N ASP A 49 -1.48 0.22 16.13
CA ASP A 49 -1.40 1.66 16.32
C ASP A 49 -0.93 2.03 17.73
N TYR A 50 -0.70 3.33 17.96
CA TYR A 50 -0.21 3.85 19.24
C TYR A 50 -1.22 3.65 20.40
N THR A 51 -2.47 3.31 20.09
CA THR A 51 -3.50 2.96 21.09
C THR A 51 -3.54 1.45 21.38
N ASN A 52 -2.53 0.69 20.92
CA ASN A 52 -2.47 -0.78 20.94
C ASN A 52 -3.60 -1.47 20.18
N LYS A 53 -4.29 -0.76 19.28
CA LYS A 53 -5.28 -1.41 18.43
C LYS A 53 -4.56 -2.21 17.35
N GLU A 54 -4.84 -3.51 17.32
CA GLU A 54 -4.27 -4.42 16.35
C GLU A 54 -5.28 -4.74 15.24
N ILE A 55 -4.78 -4.80 14.02
CA ILE A 55 -5.54 -5.28 12.87
C ILE A 55 -4.66 -6.30 12.14
N PHE A 56 -5.24 -7.47 11.89
CA PHE A 56 -4.62 -8.48 11.07
C PHE A 56 -5.29 -8.55 9.70
N LEU A 57 -4.48 -8.54 8.65
CA LEU A 57 -4.90 -8.74 7.28
C LEU A 57 -4.22 -9.99 6.73
N PRO A 58 -5.00 -11.01 6.29
CA PRO A 58 -4.41 -12.19 5.68
C PRO A 58 -3.72 -11.85 4.35
N PRO A 59 -2.76 -12.66 3.90
CA PRO A 59 -2.06 -12.44 2.62
C PRO A 59 -2.98 -12.25 1.40
N SER A 60 -4.14 -12.92 1.41
CA SER A 60 -5.15 -12.88 0.35
C SER A 60 -5.86 -11.53 0.24
N SER A 61 -5.96 -10.76 1.33
CA SER A 61 -6.61 -9.45 1.34
C SER A 61 -5.66 -8.29 1.00
N ILE A 62 -4.38 -8.58 0.74
CA ILE A 62 -3.35 -7.57 0.48
C ILE A 62 -2.98 -7.61 -1.01
N SER A 63 -3.35 -6.54 -1.74
CA SER A 63 -2.86 -6.30 -3.09
C SER A 63 -1.52 -5.57 -3.02
N PHE A 64 -0.47 -6.21 -3.54
CA PHE A 64 0.88 -5.66 -3.56
C PHE A 64 1.51 -5.84 -4.93
N SER A 65 2.14 -4.78 -5.43
CA SER A 65 2.90 -4.77 -6.68
C SER A 65 4.31 -4.21 -6.45
N TYR A 66 5.27 -4.74 -7.17
CA TYR A 66 6.67 -4.27 -7.16
C TYR A 66 7.03 -3.58 -8.48
N LEU A 67 6.02 -3.27 -9.31
CA LEU A 67 6.24 -2.69 -10.62
C LEU A 67 7.04 -1.39 -10.52
N PRO A 68 8.03 -1.18 -11.41
CA PRO A 68 8.73 0.09 -11.51
C PRO A 68 7.74 1.24 -11.68
N PHE A 69 7.96 2.33 -10.94
CA PHE A 69 7.08 3.50 -10.91
C PHE A 69 6.77 4.07 -12.31
N GLU A 70 7.71 3.97 -13.25
CA GLU A 70 7.52 4.43 -14.62
C GLU A 70 6.37 3.72 -15.36
N ARG A 71 6.08 2.46 -15.04
CA ARG A 71 4.96 1.71 -15.64
C ARG A 71 3.61 2.06 -15.01
N LEU A 72 3.58 2.67 -13.83
CA LEU A 72 2.35 3.15 -13.21
C LEU A 72 1.73 4.31 -13.98
N ARG A 73 2.53 5.18 -14.63
CA ARG A 73 2.03 6.35 -15.40
C ARG A 73 1.05 5.99 -16.53
N ARG A 74 1.16 4.78 -17.12
CA ARG A 74 0.24 4.36 -18.20
C ARG A 74 -1.12 3.89 -17.69
N ARG A 75 -1.24 3.52 -16.43
CA ARG A 75 -2.53 3.20 -15.80
C ARG A 75 -3.03 4.49 -15.17
N ARG A 76 -3.94 5.16 -15.88
CA ARG A 76 -4.86 6.29 -15.61
C ARG A 76 -5.18 6.71 -14.15
N PHE A 77 -4.27 6.60 -13.19
CA PHE A 77 -4.50 6.76 -11.76
C PHE A 77 -3.78 7.96 -11.14
N PHE A 78 -2.79 8.56 -11.82
CA PHE A 78 -2.00 9.65 -11.23
C PHE A 78 -1.68 10.77 -12.22
N SER A 79 -2.11 11.99 -11.87
CA SER A 79 -1.50 13.24 -12.32
C SER A 79 -0.94 13.93 -11.09
N TYR A 80 0.35 13.74 -10.81
CA TYR A 80 1.07 14.53 -9.81
C TYR A 80 2.26 15.21 -10.50
N ARG A 81 2.38 16.52 -10.32
CA ARG A 81 3.51 17.31 -10.82
C ARG A 81 4.48 17.45 -9.67
N LYS A 82 5.64 16.80 -9.76
CA LYS A 82 6.76 17.06 -8.84
C LYS A 82 7.19 18.50 -9.11
N VAL A 83 6.90 19.41 -8.17
CA VAL A 83 7.43 20.77 -8.22
C VAL A 83 8.90 20.65 -7.82
N GLN A 84 9.81 20.84 -8.78
CA GLN A 84 11.23 21.00 -8.45
C GLN A 84 11.34 22.32 -7.68
N GLY A 85 11.72 22.25 -6.41
CA GLY A 85 12.13 23.43 -5.66
C GLY A 85 13.39 24.02 -6.30
N HIS A 86 13.38 25.35 -6.43
CA HIS A 86 14.53 26.16 -6.83
C HIS A 86 15.65 26.08 -5.81
#